data_AF-A0A9D2FGT2-F1
#
_entry.id   AF-A0A9D2FGT2-F1
#
_cell.length_a   1.000
_cell.length_b   1.000
_cell.length_c   1.000
_cell.angle_alpha   90.00
_cell.angle_beta   90.00
_cell.angle_gamma   90.00
#
_symmetry.space_group_name_H-M   'P 1'
#
loop_
_entity.id
_entity.type
_entity.pdbx_description
1 polymer ?
#
loop_
_entity_poly.entity_id
_entity_poly.type
_entity_poly.pdbx_seq_one_letter_code
_entity_poly.pdbx_strand_id
1 'polypeptide(L)'
;MRISYKKLFDLMKQKGFKKTDLRKNGFSPTVVNRLVKDDFVNTLTILKLCEFLECQPGDIMECIDDEGFTHLVPTREGLNKLQEQETARKRQK
;
A
#
# COMPACT_ATOMS: atom_id res chain seq x y z
N MET A 1 -9.67 2.87 7.53
CA MET A 1 -8.33 3.19 6.98
C MET A 1 -7.31 2.23 7.56
N ARG A 2 -6.56 1.51 6.73
CA ARG A 2 -5.48 0.60 7.12
C ARG A 2 -4.28 0.71 6.18
N ILE A 3 -3.10 0.27 6.61
CA ILE A 3 -1.95 0.10 5.72
C ILE A 3 -2.13 -1.21 4.95
N SER A 4 -1.63 -1.27 3.73
CA SER A 4 -1.39 -2.54 3.04
C SER A 4 0.03 -2.60 2.50
N TYR A 5 0.71 -3.73 2.74
CA TYR A 5 2.00 -4.07 2.15
C TYR A 5 1.86 -5.07 1.00
N LYS A 6 0.68 -5.16 0.36
CA LYS A 6 0.51 -6.03 -0.81
C LYS A 6 1.55 -5.71 -1.90
N LYS A 7 1.78 -4.41 -2.16
CA LYS A 7 2.76 -3.92 -3.14
C LYS A 7 4.17 -4.42 -2.83
N LEU A 8 4.59 -4.44 -1.55
CA LEU A 8 5.87 -5.00 -1.13
C LEU A 8 6.05 -6.45 -1.61
N PHE A 9 5.08 -7.32 -1.33
CA PHE A 9 5.20 -8.74 -1.68
C PHE A 9 5.11 -8.99 -3.18
N ASP A 10 4.35 -8.17 -3.90
CA ASP A 10 4.30 -8.21 -5.37
C ASP A 10 5.65 -7.79 -5.96
N LEU A 11 6.25 -6.71 -5.47
CA LEU A 11 7.57 -6.24 -5.90
C LEU A 11 8.67 -7.27 -5.57
N MET A 12 8.63 -7.87 -4.38
CA MET A 12 9.55 -8.95 -4.00
C MET A 12 9.45 -10.12 -4.97
N LYS A 13 8.23 -10.54 -5.35
CA LYS A 13 8.03 -11.64 -6.29
C LYS A 13 8.56 -11.29 -7.69
N GLN A 14 8.34 -10.06 -8.15
CA GLN A 14 8.87 -9.56 -9.43
C GLN A 14 10.41 -9.57 -9.44
N LYS A 15 11.05 -9.22 -8.32
CA LYS A 15 12.51 -9.24 -8.15
C LYS A 15 13.09 -10.62 -7.75
N GLY A 16 12.25 -11.65 -7.59
CA GLY A 16 12.70 -13.00 -7.23
C GLY A 16 13.05 -13.22 -5.76
N PHE A 17 12.66 -12.32 -4.85
CA PHE A 17 12.89 -12.45 -3.42
C PHE A 17 11.77 -13.21 -2.71
N LYS A 18 12.14 -13.99 -1.69
CA LYS A 18 11.23 -14.68 -0.78
C LYS A 18 11.19 -13.98 0.57
N LYS A 19 10.13 -14.23 1.36
CA LYS A 19 10.03 -13.72 2.74
C LYS A 19 11.20 -14.13 3.63
N THR A 20 11.83 -15.27 3.34
CA THR A 20 13.05 -15.74 4.02
C THR A 20 14.23 -14.81 3.78
N ASP A 21 14.29 -14.13 2.64
CA ASP A 21 15.40 -13.23 2.31
C ASP A 21 15.33 -11.94 3.11
N LEU A 22 14.14 -11.49 3.52
CA LEU A 22 14.04 -10.41 4.52
C LEU A 22 14.74 -10.82 5.83
N ARG A 23 14.53 -12.06 6.30
CA ARG A 23 15.21 -12.53 7.52
C ARG A 23 16.74 -12.59 7.36
N LYS A 24 17.21 -12.99 6.18
CA LYS A 24 18.66 -13.01 5.86
C LYS A 24 19.27 -11.61 5.78
N ASN A 25 18.47 -10.60 5.41
CA ASN A 25 18.89 -9.20 5.30
C ASN A 25 18.64 -8.38 6.57
N GLY A 26 18.56 -9.04 7.74
CA GLY A 26 18.52 -8.37 9.03
C GLY A 26 17.14 -7.86 9.49
N PHE A 27 16.05 -8.26 8.81
CA PHE A 27 14.70 -8.00 9.31
C PHE A 27 14.31 -9.05 10.36
N SER A 28 13.89 -8.59 11.54
CA SER A 28 13.50 -9.50 12.62
C SER A 28 12.22 -10.29 12.26
N PRO A 29 12.04 -11.50 12.82
CA PRO A 29 10.81 -12.27 12.61
C PRO A 29 9.54 -11.49 12.98
N THR A 30 9.61 -10.65 14.02
CA THR A 30 8.53 -9.77 14.45
C THR A 30 8.16 -8.76 13.38
N VAL A 31 9.14 -8.10 12.77
CA VAL A 31 8.91 -7.15 11.67
C VAL A 31 8.28 -7.85 10.47
N VAL A 32 8.82 -9.01 10.06
CA VAL A 32 8.25 -9.78 8.95
C VAL A 32 6.80 -10.18 9.22
N ASN A 33 6.48 -10.58 10.46
CA ASN A 33 5.11 -10.92 10.85
C ASN A 33 4.17 -9.70 10.81
N ARG A 34 4.65 -8.50 11.20
CA ARG A 34 3.88 -7.26 11.08
C ARG A 34 3.57 -6.90 9.63
N LEU A 35 4.57 -6.99 8.75
CA LEU A 35 4.40 -6.76 7.31
C LEU A 35 3.37 -7.72 6.69
N VAL A 36 3.36 -8.99 7.11
CA VAL A 36 2.39 -9.99 6.63
C VAL A 36 0.97 -9.71 7.12
N LYS A 37 0.83 -9.08 8.30
CA LYS A 37 -0.46 -8.75 8.93
C LYS A 37 -0.95 -7.33 8.61
N ASP A 38 -0.26 -6.61 7.71
CA ASP A 38 -0.58 -5.22 7.40
C ASP A 38 -0.56 -4.30 8.65
N ASP A 39 0.33 -4.62 9.62
CA ASP A 39 0.48 -3.89 10.89
C ASP A 39 1.52 -2.75 10.78
N PHE A 40 1.46 -1.81 11.73
CA PHE A 40 2.34 -0.64 11.74
C PHE A 40 3.80 -1.04 11.98
N VAL A 41 4.69 -0.53 11.12
CA VAL A 41 6.14 -0.61 11.29
C VAL A 41 6.73 0.79 11.38
N ASN A 42 7.92 0.91 11.96
CA ASN A 42 8.59 2.20 12.05
C ASN A 42 9.17 2.63 10.68
N THR A 43 9.38 3.93 10.51
CA THR A 43 9.95 4.50 9.27
C THR A 43 11.35 3.95 8.97
N LEU A 44 12.12 3.58 10.00
CA LEU A 44 13.43 2.94 9.80
C LEU A 44 13.33 1.56 9.11
N THR A 45 12.28 0.79 9.39
CA THR A 45 12.00 -0.47 8.71
C THR A 45 11.67 -0.22 7.24
N ILE A 46 10.84 0.80 6.97
CA ILE A 46 10.49 1.20 5.60
C ILE A 46 11.75 1.62 4.84
N LEU A 47 12.61 2.45 5.42
CA LEU A 47 13.89 2.86 4.80
C LEU A 47 14.75 1.64 4.45
N LYS A 48 14.93 0.69 5.37
CA LYS A 48 15.69 -0.53 5.11
C LYS A 48 15.09 -1.39 4.00
N LEU A 49 13.76 -1.46 3.91
CA LEU A 49 13.07 -2.17 2.82
C LEU A 49 13.32 -1.48 1.49
N CYS A 50 13.25 -0.15 1.46
CA CYS A 50 13.54 0.66 0.28
C CYS A 50 14.98 0.48 -0.19
N GLU A 51 15.95 0.44 0.72
CA GLU A 51 17.36 0.16 0.42
C GLU A 51 17.55 -1.26 -0.13
N PHE A 52 16.96 -2.27 0.54
CA PHE A 52 17.06 -3.67 0.12
C PHE A 52 16.42 -3.93 -1.26
N LEU A 53 15.30 -3.26 -1.56
CA LEU A 53 14.54 -3.44 -2.78
C LEU A 53 14.78 -2.35 -3.81
N GLU A 54 15.67 -1.39 -3.57
CA GLU A 54 15.94 -0.25 -4.47
C GLU A 54 14.64 0.41 -4.98
N CYS A 55 13.81 0.90 -4.07
CA CYS A 55 12.49 1.46 -4.39
C CYS A 55 12.09 2.61 -3.45
N GLN A 56 10.96 3.26 -3.71
CA GLN A 56 10.38 4.29 -2.84
C GLN A 56 9.29 3.69 -1.93
N PRO A 57 8.95 4.34 -0.79
CA PRO A 57 7.91 3.84 0.11
C PRO A 57 6.56 3.57 -0.57
N GLY A 58 6.16 4.42 -1.52
CA GLY A 58 4.90 4.25 -2.29
C GLY A 58 4.86 3.01 -3.18
N ASP A 59 6.02 2.42 -3.49
CA ASP A 59 6.14 1.18 -4.27
C ASP A 59 5.93 -0.06 -3.40
N ILE A 60 5.99 0.07 -2.07
CA ILE A 60 5.91 -1.07 -1.14
C ILE A 60 4.73 -1.00 -0.17
N MET A 61 4.16 0.19 0.06
CA MET A 61 3.02 0.35 0.95
C MET A 61 2.00 1.38 0.44
N GLU A 62 0.76 1.22 0.85
CA GLU A 62 -0.31 2.18 0.62
C GLU A 62 -1.30 2.23 1.79
N CYS A 63 -1.99 3.34 1.95
CA CYS A 63 -3.13 3.44 2.86
C CYS A 63 -4.41 3.14 2.08
N ILE A 64 -5.30 2.33 2.63
CA ILE A 64 -6.57 1.92 2.01
C ILE A 64 -7.72 2.25 2.96
N ASP A 65 -8.80 2.87 2.48
CA ASP A 65 -10.03 3.02 3.25
C ASP A 65 -10.77 1.67 3.39
N ASP A 66 -11.69 1.57 4.34
CA ASP A 66 -12.39 0.30 4.61
C ASP A 66 -13.31 -0.11 3.44
N GLU A 67 -13.63 0.82 2.54
CA GLU A 67 -14.32 0.58 1.25
C GLU A 67 -13.37 0.40 0.05
N GLY A 68 -12.05 0.34 0.27
CA GLY A 68 -11.06 0.18 -0.80
C GLY A 68 -10.72 1.45 -1.58
N PHE A 69 -11.32 2.59 -1.23
CA PHE A 69 -11.02 3.88 -1.86
C PHE A 69 -9.87 4.60 -1.15
N THR A 70 -9.13 5.44 -1.86
CA THR A 70 -8.18 6.38 -1.30
C THR A 70 -8.75 7.77 -1.52
N HIS A 71 -9.50 8.29 -0.56
CA HIS A 71 -10.22 9.56 -0.72
C HIS A 71 -9.31 10.80 -0.94
N LEU A 72 -7.98 10.65 -0.85
CA LEU A 72 -7.00 11.73 -0.99
C LEU A 72 -6.39 11.87 -2.39
N VAL A 73 -6.69 10.94 -3.31
CA VAL A 73 -6.34 11.11 -4.73
C VAL A 73 -7.61 10.84 -5.53
N PRO A 74 -8.19 11.83 -6.22
CA PRO A 74 -9.35 11.56 -7.06
C PRO A 74 -8.86 10.67 -8.22
N THR A 75 -9.12 9.37 -8.10
CA THR A 75 -8.92 8.44 -9.21
C THR A 75 -9.83 8.85 -10.36
N ARG A 76 -9.48 8.52 -11.61
CA ARG A 76 -10.36 8.76 -12.76
C ARG A 76 -11.77 8.20 -12.52
N GLU A 77 -11.86 7.04 -11.89
CA GLU A 77 -13.12 6.43 -11.51
C GLU A 77 -13.85 7.22 -10.41
N GLY A 78 -13.14 7.74 -9.41
CA GLY A 78 -13.71 8.61 -8.38
C GLY A 78 -14.23 9.94 -8.93
N LEU A 79 -13.50 10.54 -9.88
CA LEU A 79 -13.93 11.74 -10.60
C LEU A 79 -15.21 11.51 -11.40
N ASN A 80 -15.29 10.39 -12.13
CA ASN A 80 -16.47 10.03 -12.91
C ASN A 80 -17.69 9.79 -12.01
N LYS A 81 -17.53 9.09 -10.88
CA LYS A 81 -18.60 8.85 -9.91
C LYS A 81 -19.12 10.14 -9.28
N LEU A 82 -18.23 11.10 -8.98
CA LEU A 82 -18.64 12.42 -8.47
C LEU A 82 -19.44 13.20 -9.52
N GLN A 83 -19.01 13.18 -10.78
CA GLN A 83 -19.75 13.82 -11.88
C GLN A 83 -21.13 13.18 -12.10
N GLU A 84 -21.24 11.86 -12.01
CA GLU A 84 -22.51 11.14 -12.09
C GLU A 84 -23.47 11.52 -10.94
N GLN A 85 -22.94 11.65 -9.72
CA GLN A 85 -23.73 12.06 -8.55
C GLN A 85 -24.20 13.52 -8.65
N GLU A 86 -23.36 14.43 -9.15
CA GLU A 86 -23.72 15.83 -9.37
C GLU A 86 -24.76 16.00 -10.48
N THR A 87 -24.62 15.25 -11.58
CA THR A 87 -25.59 15.26 -12.68
C THR A 87 -26.93 14.63 -12.29
N ALA A 88 -26.93 13.58 -11.45
CA ALA A 88 -28.14 13.02 -10.87
C ALA A 88 -28.87 14.00 -9.94
N ARG A 89 -28.14 14.75 -9.10
CA ARG A 89 -28.72 15.80 -8.23
C ARG A 89 -29.30 16.97 -9.01
N LYS A 90 -28.68 17.36 -10.13
CA LYS A 90 -29.20 18.44 -11.00
C LYS A 90 -30.45 18.05 -11.78
N ARG A 91 -30.73 16.75 -11.97
CA ARG A 91 -31.94 16.26 -12.65
C ARG A 91 -33.17 16.13 -11.74
N GLN A 92 -32.97 16.19 -10.42
CA GLN A 92 -34.04 16.13 -9.42
C GLN A 92 -34.48 17.51 -8.91
N LYS A 93 -33.87 18.58 -9.43
CA LYS A 93 -34.30 19.97 -9.28
C LYS A 93 -34.83 20.47 -10.61
#